data_AF-A0A2D5X0W6-F1
#
_entry.id   AF-A0A2D5X0W6-F1
#
_cell.length_a   1.000
_cell.length_b   1.000
_cell.length_c   1.000
_cell.angle_alpha   90.00
_cell.angle_beta   90.00
_cell.angle_gamma   90.00
#
_symmetry.space_group_name_H-M   'P 1'
#
loop_
_entity.id
_entity.type
_entity.pdbx_description
1 polymer ?
#
loop_
_entity_poly.entity_id
_entity_poly.type
_entity_poly.pdbx_seq_one_letter_code
_entity_poly.pdbx_strand_id
1 'polypeptide(L)'
;MSWSQPRENSIDAIKMGINHFDGVEFDLRLSADGVLMLHHDNKIAGGKYFENQTADESKSIADTFDELMNTSEFTRPWQEEGKTVCIELKSPHPNSGVAGGWKGGSKKVDYLVDMIQMVDEALSDLDLPEGTTVIYAFDKKFLSAVNKAGCQHPHAILMPRLREWSSGNFNKALATPSFIAHSMPRLMKKHQKWGAPMVPCALDYLSGFTRHLTLGTTVGLSGRGLERLTKKRKGFPAFIWPVPITEERAVLDAGLTAITDTSSPETTQLPDGSERRTKPATEPLSDSDSPWNEMSEGEHRELLTEMKKRWLWSRSVDELVNSSSANQIPWEVPRIIGHRGTGRTYHSID
;
A
#
# COMPACT_ATOMS: atom_id res chain seq x y z
N MET A 1 18.51 6.72 23.81
CA MET A 1 18.25 7.86 22.91
C MET A 1 16.78 7.81 22.52
N SER A 2 16.11 8.95 22.40
CA SER A 2 14.75 9.00 21.85
C SER A 2 14.76 8.62 20.37
N TRP A 3 13.70 7.98 19.90
CA TRP A 3 13.53 7.61 18.50
C TRP A 3 13.59 8.83 17.58
N SER A 4 14.20 8.66 16.40
CA SER A 4 14.27 9.65 15.34
C SER A 4 13.76 9.00 14.05
N GLN A 5 12.80 9.65 13.39
CA GLN A 5 12.23 9.13 12.15
C GLN A 5 13.29 9.13 11.03
N PRO A 6 13.55 7.99 10.37
CA PRO A 6 14.35 7.95 9.15
C PRO A 6 13.66 8.70 8.01
N ARG A 7 14.43 9.13 7.00
CA ARG A 7 13.91 9.75 5.77
C ARG A 7 12.84 8.86 5.12
N GLU A 8 11.71 9.42 4.69
CA GLU A 8 10.69 8.65 3.95
C GLU A 8 11.31 7.98 2.72
N ASN A 9 10.90 6.75 2.39
CA ASN A 9 11.48 5.98 1.28
C ASN A 9 13.02 5.87 1.35
N SER A 10 13.62 5.77 2.53
CA SER A 10 14.98 5.29 2.68
C SER A 10 15.01 3.81 3.02
N ILE A 11 16.15 3.15 2.81
CA ILE A 11 16.35 1.76 3.23
C ILE A 11 16.10 1.61 4.73
N ASP A 12 16.57 2.56 5.55
CA ASP A 12 16.33 2.57 7.00
C ASP A 12 14.84 2.68 7.35
N ALA A 13 14.09 3.54 6.65
CA ALA A 13 12.64 3.65 6.85
C ALA A 13 11.92 2.37 6.46
N ILE A 14 12.29 1.77 5.32
CA ILE A 14 11.62 0.57 4.80
C ILE A 14 11.91 -0.65 5.66
N LYS A 15 13.18 -0.82 6.09
CA LYS A 15 13.57 -1.82 7.10
C LYS A 15 12.76 -1.64 8.37
N MET A 16 12.66 -0.42 8.89
CA MET A 16 11.89 -0.16 10.09
C MET A 16 10.41 -0.50 9.88
N GLY A 17 9.82 -0.08 8.76
CA GLY A 17 8.42 -0.35 8.44
C GLY A 17 8.10 -1.84 8.43
N ILE A 18 8.83 -2.64 7.65
CA ILE A 18 8.54 -4.07 7.50
C ILE A 18 8.75 -4.86 8.79
N ASN A 19 9.70 -4.45 9.64
CA ASN A 19 10.00 -5.11 10.91
C ASN A 19 9.08 -4.67 12.05
N HIS A 20 8.53 -3.45 12.00
CA HIS A 20 7.65 -2.90 13.03
C HIS A 20 6.16 -3.21 12.79
N PHE A 21 5.76 -3.42 11.53
CA PHE A 21 4.38 -3.63 11.09
C PHE A 21 4.14 -5.02 10.45
N ASP A 22 2.93 -5.29 9.95
CA ASP A 22 2.63 -6.48 9.12
C ASP A 22 3.17 -6.35 7.68
N GLY A 23 3.83 -5.23 7.37
CA GLY A 23 4.29 -4.94 6.04
C GLY A 23 4.70 -3.50 5.85
N VAL A 24 5.11 -3.19 4.63
CA VAL A 24 5.62 -1.87 4.27
C VAL A 24 5.15 -1.45 2.88
N GLU A 25 5.00 -0.15 2.72
CA GLU A 25 4.73 0.49 1.45
C GLU A 25 5.91 1.41 1.11
N PHE A 26 6.27 1.48 -0.18
CA PHE A 26 7.28 2.42 -0.66
C PHE A 26 7.05 2.80 -2.12
N ASP A 27 7.64 3.94 -2.49
CA ASP A 27 7.51 4.58 -3.78
C ASP A 27 8.78 4.41 -4.63
N LEU A 28 8.58 4.07 -5.90
CA LEU A 28 9.64 4.00 -6.90
C LEU A 28 9.48 5.08 -7.97
N ARG A 29 10.61 5.70 -8.33
CA ARG A 29 10.77 6.55 -9.52
C ARG A 29 11.93 6.04 -10.37
N LEU A 30 11.91 6.38 -11.66
CA LEU A 30 13.01 6.09 -12.57
C LEU A 30 13.89 7.34 -12.73
N SER A 31 15.20 7.18 -12.53
CA SER A 31 16.18 8.22 -12.83
C SER A 31 16.39 8.40 -14.34
N ALA A 32 17.08 9.46 -14.73
CA ALA A 32 17.38 9.78 -16.14
C ALA A 32 18.26 8.73 -16.84
N ASP A 33 19.07 8.00 -16.07
CA ASP A 33 19.94 6.91 -16.50
C ASP A 33 19.31 5.52 -16.30
N GLY A 34 18.02 5.44 -15.98
CA GLY A 34 17.26 4.19 -15.97
C GLY A 34 17.43 3.34 -14.73
N VAL A 35 17.67 3.95 -13.56
CA VAL A 35 17.77 3.26 -12.27
C VAL A 35 16.48 3.48 -11.47
N LEU A 36 15.97 2.42 -10.84
CA LEU A 36 14.85 2.51 -9.90
C LEU A 36 15.35 3.09 -8.57
N MET A 37 14.72 4.19 -8.15
CA MET A 37 15.08 4.94 -6.95
C MET A 37 13.91 5.00 -5.99
N LEU A 38 14.18 4.83 -4.70
CA LEU A 38 13.21 4.96 -3.62
C LEU A 38 12.89 6.44 -3.36
N HIS A 39 11.83 6.95 -4.00
CA HIS A 39 11.50 8.38 -3.94
C HIS A 39 10.04 8.69 -4.28
N HIS A 40 9.38 9.48 -3.43
CA HIS A 40 7.99 9.88 -3.63
C HIS A 40 7.82 11.08 -4.57
N ASP A 41 8.58 12.16 -4.37
CA ASP A 41 8.26 13.48 -4.92
C ASP A 41 8.73 13.66 -6.36
N ASN A 42 7.94 14.36 -7.17
CA ASN A 42 8.26 14.59 -8.58
C ASN A 42 9.26 15.74 -8.80
N LYS A 43 9.48 16.55 -7.76
CA LYS A 43 10.40 17.69 -7.78
C LYS A 43 11.38 17.56 -6.64
N ILE A 44 12.61 17.96 -6.92
CA ILE A 44 13.69 18.06 -5.94
C ILE A 44 14.04 19.53 -5.71
N ALA A 45 15.02 19.79 -4.85
CA ALA A 45 15.52 21.14 -4.56
C ALA A 45 15.82 21.95 -5.84
N GLY A 46 15.50 23.24 -5.81
CA GLY A 46 15.61 24.10 -7.00
C GLY A 46 14.53 23.86 -8.07
N GLY A 47 13.49 23.06 -7.79
CA GLY A 47 12.35 22.85 -8.67
C GLY A 47 12.60 21.96 -9.88
N LYS A 48 13.75 21.28 -9.93
CA LYS A 48 14.09 20.29 -10.96
C LYS A 48 13.18 19.07 -10.82
N TYR A 49 12.92 18.36 -11.93
CA TYR A 49 12.17 17.11 -11.89
C TYR A 49 13.10 15.94 -11.60
N PHE A 50 12.66 15.03 -10.73
CA PHE A 50 13.46 13.86 -10.34
C PHE A 50 13.89 13.03 -11.56
N GLU A 51 12.99 12.85 -12.53
CA GLU A 51 13.23 11.99 -13.69
C GLU A 51 14.21 12.59 -14.71
N ASN A 52 14.67 13.82 -14.48
CA ASN A 52 15.74 14.45 -15.24
C ASN A 52 17.10 14.36 -14.53
N GLN A 53 17.20 13.72 -13.38
CA GLN A 53 18.45 13.54 -12.64
C GLN A 53 18.92 12.09 -12.72
N THR A 54 20.24 11.87 -12.79
CA THR A 54 20.80 10.51 -12.71
C THR A 54 20.68 9.94 -11.29
N ALA A 55 20.88 8.64 -11.15
CA ALA A 55 20.95 7.99 -9.84
C ALA A 55 22.04 8.64 -8.98
N ASP A 56 23.24 8.84 -9.54
CA ASP A 56 24.38 9.47 -8.87
C ASP A 56 24.08 10.89 -8.39
N GLU A 57 23.38 11.70 -9.20
CA GLU A 57 22.96 13.05 -8.81
C GLU A 57 21.94 13.05 -7.66
N SER A 58 21.21 11.95 -7.48
CA SER A 58 20.10 11.82 -6.52
C SER A 58 20.45 11.06 -5.23
N LYS A 59 21.67 10.52 -5.11
CA LYS A 59 22.13 9.70 -3.96
C LYS A 59 21.99 10.37 -2.59
N SER A 60 21.97 11.69 -2.53
CA SER A 60 21.79 12.42 -1.26
C SER A 60 20.36 12.44 -0.75
N ILE A 61 19.38 12.11 -1.60
CA ILE A 61 17.94 12.24 -1.32
C ILE A 61 17.13 10.97 -1.62
N ALA A 62 17.73 9.99 -2.28
CA ALA A 62 17.10 8.73 -2.65
C ALA A 62 18.13 7.60 -2.64
N ASP A 63 17.72 6.44 -2.14
CA ASP A 63 18.50 5.21 -2.20
C ASP A 63 18.02 4.41 -3.43
N THR A 64 18.83 3.48 -3.92
CA THR A 64 18.42 2.66 -5.06
C THR A 64 17.54 1.49 -4.63
N PHE A 65 16.67 1.03 -5.53
CA PHE A 65 15.87 -0.18 -5.27
C PHE A 65 16.77 -1.42 -5.19
N ASP A 66 17.83 -1.50 -5.99
CA ASP A 66 18.81 -2.59 -5.96
C ASP A 66 19.48 -2.73 -4.58
N GLU A 67 19.89 -1.63 -3.95
CA GLU A 67 20.43 -1.64 -2.59
C GLU A 67 19.41 -2.16 -1.56
N LEU A 68 18.12 -1.83 -1.72
CA LEU A 68 17.06 -2.37 -0.87
C LEU A 68 16.88 -3.88 -1.07
N MET A 69 16.90 -4.36 -2.31
CA MET A 69 16.77 -5.80 -2.62
C MET A 69 17.96 -6.62 -2.09
N ASN A 70 19.13 -6.00 -1.98
CA ASN A 70 20.31 -6.59 -1.33
C ASN A 70 20.31 -6.46 0.21
N THR A 71 19.24 -5.94 0.81
CA THR A 71 19.11 -5.77 2.26
C THR A 71 18.33 -6.92 2.89
N SER A 72 19.03 -7.84 3.55
CA SER A 72 18.42 -9.05 4.14
C SER A 72 17.35 -8.78 5.19
N GLU A 73 17.50 -7.70 5.96
CA GLU A 73 16.52 -7.27 6.98
C GLU A 73 15.21 -6.75 6.37
N PHE A 74 15.18 -6.55 5.05
CA PHE A 74 13.97 -6.29 4.28
C PHE A 74 13.47 -7.55 3.56
N THR A 75 14.33 -8.24 2.81
CA THR A 75 13.89 -9.37 1.98
C THR A 75 13.54 -10.62 2.76
N ARG A 76 14.14 -10.84 3.94
CA ARG A 76 13.87 -12.04 4.74
C ARG A 76 12.48 -12.04 5.39
N PRO A 77 12.03 -10.99 6.11
CA PRO A 77 10.67 -10.96 6.65
C PRO A 77 9.59 -11.06 5.55
N TRP A 78 9.87 -10.50 4.37
CA TRP A 78 8.98 -10.61 3.21
C TRP A 78 8.76 -12.06 2.75
N GLN A 79 9.83 -12.85 2.68
CA GLN A 79 9.78 -14.24 2.22
C GLN A 79 9.33 -15.21 3.33
N GLU A 80 9.68 -14.95 4.59
CA GLU A 80 9.55 -15.95 5.67
C GLU A 80 8.40 -15.67 6.65
N GLU A 81 7.95 -14.42 6.80
CA GLU A 81 7.06 -14.02 7.90
C GLU A 81 5.67 -13.52 7.43
N GLY A 82 5.34 -13.70 6.16
CA GLY A 82 4.06 -13.26 5.60
C GLY A 82 3.86 -11.75 5.58
N LYS A 83 4.96 -10.98 5.61
CA LYS A 83 4.92 -9.52 5.52
C LYS A 83 4.42 -9.09 4.14
N THR A 84 3.61 -8.05 4.10
CA THR A 84 3.04 -7.52 2.85
C THR A 84 3.81 -6.30 2.36
N VAL A 85 4.28 -6.34 1.12
CA VAL A 85 4.98 -5.24 0.45
C VAL A 85 4.09 -4.63 -0.62
N CYS A 86 3.83 -3.33 -0.47
CA CYS A 86 3.11 -2.50 -1.43
C CYS A 86 4.11 -1.62 -2.20
N ILE A 87 4.25 -1.85 -3.50
CA ILE A 87 5.19 -1.12 -4.35
C ILE A 87 4.44 -0.10 -5.20
N GLU A 88 4.59 1.19 -4.91
CA GLU A 88 4.04 2.26 -5.75
C GLU A 88 4.97 2.62 -6.90
N LEU A 89 4.48 2.56 -8.14
CA LEU A 89 5.19 3.11 -9.29
C LEU A 89 4.74 4.53 -9.55
N LYS A 90 5.63 5.51 -9.34
CA LYS A 90 5.35 6.91 -9.61
C LYS A 90 5.54 7.25 -11.08
N SER A 91 4.54 7.91 -11.63
CA SER A 91 4.60 8.49 -12.95
C SER A 91 5.42 9.79 -13.00
N PRO A 92 6.12 10.05 -14.11
CA PRO A 92 6.92 11.25 -14.27
C PRO A 92 6.04 12.46 -14.44
N HIS A 93 6.55 13.62 -13.98
CA HIS A 93 5.86 14.88 -14.19
C HIS A 93 5.69 15.18 -15.69
N PRO A 94 4.51 15.63 -16.17
CA PRO A 94 4.35 15.95 -17.60
C PRO A 94 5.35 17.00 -18.13
N ASN A 95 5.75 17.97 -17.31
CA ASN A 95 6.78 18.95 -17.69
C ASN A 95 8.23 18.42 -17.69
N SER A 96 8.53 17.22 -17.16
CA SER A 96 9.88 16.65 -17.29
C SER A 96 10.17 16.18 -18.72
N GLY A 97 9.11 15.96 -19.52
CA GLY A 97 9.21 15.55 -20.92
C GLY A 97 9.53 14.07 -21.14
N VAL A 98 10.07 13.38 -20.13
CA VAL A 98 10.58 12.00 -20.19
C VAL A 98 9.55 11.00 -20.76
N ALA A 99 8.28 11.14 -20.40
CA ALA A 99 7.21 10.23 -20.83
C ALA A 99 6.23 10.85 -21.86
N GLY A 100 6.72 11.72 -22.75
CA GLY A 100 5.90 12.35 -23.81
C GLY A 100 5.03 13.51 -23.33
N GLY A 101 5.36 14.06 -22.16
CA GLY A 101 4.74 15.22 -21.53
C GLY A 101 3.21 15.19 -21.43
N TRP A 102 2.56 16.35 -21.61
CA TRP A 102 1.10 16.49 -21.45
C TRP A 102 0.26 15.66 -22.43
N LYS A 103 0.83 15.35 -23.60
CA LYS A 103 0.19 14.45 -24.57
C LYS A 103 0.29 12.99 -24.11
N GLY A 104 1.34 12.64 -23.35
CA GLY A 104 1.48 11.43 -22.55
C GLY A 104 0.81 10.22 -23.15
N GLY A 105 1.30 9.77 -24.31
CA GLY A 105 0.72 8.70 -25.16
C GLY A 105 1.29 7.32 -24.84
N SER A 106 1.72 6.59 -25.88
CA SER A 106 2.43 5.31 -25.74
C SER A 106 3.68 5.45 -24.86
N LYS A 107 4.43 6.55 -24.98
CA LYS A 107 5.63 6.80 -24.16
C LYS A 107 5.42 6.70 -22.64
N LYS A 108 4.23 7.06 -22.14
CA LYS A 108 3.88 6.91 -20.71
C LYS A 108 3.58 5.46 -20.35
N VAL A 109 3.00 4.69 -21.29
CA VAL A 109 2.84 3.25 -21.13
C VAL A 109 4.22 2.59 -21.13
N ASP A 110 5.08 2.94 -22.07
CA ASP A 110 6.44 2.40 -22.20
C ASP A 110 7.26 2.66 -20.93
N TYR A 111 7.26 3.90 -20.43
CA TYR A 111 7.90 4.23 -19.15
C TYR A 111 7.43 3.35 -17.98
N LEU A 112 6.13 3.09 -17.87
CA LEU A 112 5.59 2.22 -16.82
C LEU A 112 5.91 0.74 -17.08
N VAL A 113 5.99 0.32 -18.34
CA VAL A 113 6.44 -1.03 -18.72
C VAL A 113 7.88 -1.25 -18.25
N ASP A 114 8.77 -0.30 -18.51
CA ASP A 114 10.17 -0.37 -18.10
C ASP A 114 10.27 -0.54 -16.58
N MET A 115 9.58 0.29 -15.80
CA MET A 115 9.55 0.15 -14.33
C MET A 115 8.99 -1.19 -13.86
N ILE A 116 7.90 -1.68 -14.47
CA ILE A 116 7.29 -2.96 -14.12
C ILE A 116 8.27 -4.11 -14.38
N GLN A 117 8.97 -4.10 -15.53
CA GLN A 117 9.94 -5.14 -15.88
C GLN A 117 11.15 -5.13 -14.95
N MET A 118 11.65 -3.95 -14.58
CA MET A 118 12.75 -3.83 -13.62
C MET A 118 12.35 -4.34 -12.22
N VAL A 119 11.11 -4.09 -11.79
CA VAL A 119 10.60 -4.67 -10.55
C VAL A 119 10.49 -6.19 -10.67
N ASP A 120 9.88 -6.70 -11.76
CA ASP A 120 9.73 -8.14 -12.01
C ASP A 120 11.08 -8.88 -12.01
N GLU A 121 12.10 -8.31 -12.66
CA GLU A 121 13.48 -8.83 -12.66
C GLU A 121 14.06 -8.87 -11.24
N ALA A 122 13.95 -7.76 -10.49
CA ALA A 122 14.46 -7.69 -9.13
C ALA A 122 13.76 -8.66 -8.15
N LEU A 123 12.48 -8.97 -8.37
CA LEU A 123 11.73 -9.91 -7.55
C LEU A 123 11.92 -11.38 -7.95
N SER A 124 12.49 -11.64 -9.13
CA SER A 124 12.59 -12.99 -9.70
C SER A 124 13.45 -13.96 -8.88
N ASP A 125 14.40 -13.43 -8.09
CA ASP A 125 15.28 -14.19 -7.21
C ASP A 125 14.68 -14.46 -5.82
N LEU A 126 13.51 -13.89 -5.51
CA LEU A 126 12.85 -14.06 -4.21
C LEU A 126 11.75 -15.13 -4.27
N ASP A 127 11.68 -15.96 -3.22
CA ASP A 127 10.57 -16.89 -3.02
C ASP A 127 9.41 -16.16 -2.33
N LEU A 128 8.61 -15.44 -3.11
CA LEU A 128 7.52 -14.60 -2.61
C LEU A 128 6.18 -15.34 -2.59
N PRO A 129 5.58 -15.56 -1.41
CA PRO A 129 4.28 -16.23 -1.31
C PRO A 129 3.17 -15.37 -1.91
N GLU A 130 2.14 -16.03 -2.47
CA GLU A 130 1.00 -15.30 -3.02
C GLU A 130 0.32 -14.44 -1.95
N GLY A 131 0.16 -13.16 -2.24
CA GLY A 131 -0.52 -12.24 -1.34
C GLY A 131 0.40 -11.46 -0.40
N THR A 132 1.70 -11.60 -0.57
CA THR A 132 2.71 -10.76 0.11
C THR A 132 3.15 -9.56 -0.73
N THR A 133 2.76 -9.49 -2.00
CA THR A 133 3.22 -8.43 -2.92
C THR A 133 2.08 -7.84 -3.73
N VAL A 134 2.05 -6.52 -3.84
CA VAL A 134 1.20 -5.81 -4.80
C VAL A 134 1.93 -4.63 -5.41
N ILE A 135 1.85 -4.52 -6.73
CA ILE A 135 2.35 -3.37 -7.49
C ILE A 135 1.16 -2.46 -7.82
N TYR A 136 1.24 -1.17 -7.52
CA TYR A 136 0.17 -0.25 -7.87
C TYR A 136 0.67 1.11 -8.33
N ALA A 137 -0.23 1.89 -8.91
CA ALA A 137 0.02 3.28 -9.31
C ALA A 137 -1.30 4.07 -9.39
N PHE A 138 -1.26 5.41 -9.37
CA PHE A 138 -2.45 6.23 -9.64
C PHE A 138 -2.72 6.40 -11.14
N ASP A 139 -1.69 6.27 -12.00
CA ASP A 139 -1.83 6.57 -13.42
C ASP A 139 -2.82 5.61 -14.11
N LYS A 140 -3.78 6.19 -14.84
CA LYS A 140 -4.81 5.46 -15.58
C LYS A 140 -4.25 4.51 -16.65
N LYS A 141 -3.00 4.69 -17.07
CA LYS A 141 -2.31 3.86 -18.06
C LYS A 141 -1.62 2.65 -17.44
N PHE A 142 -1.56 2.56 -16.12
CA PHE A 142 -0.89 1.46 -15.42
C PHE A 142 -1.43 0.09 -15.86
N LEU A 143 -2.75 -0.11 -15.94
CA LEU A 143 -3.31 -1.39 -16.44
C LEU A 143 -2.91 -1.69 -17.91
N SER A 144 -2.74 -0.66 -18.74
CA SER A 144 -2.23 -0.87 -20.12
C SER A 144 -0.76 -1.25 -20.11
N ALA A 145 0.03 -0.70 -19.19
CA ALA A 145 1.43 -1.05 -19.01
C ALA A 145 1.60 -2.47 -18.46
N VAL A 146 0.82 -2.85 -17.44
CA VAL A 146 0.77 -4.22 -16.89
C VAL A 146 0.49 -5.24 -17.99
N ASN A 147 -0.56 -5.02 -18.79
CA ASN A 147 -0.89 -5.91 -19.91
C ASN A 147 0.22 -5.98 -20.96
N LYS A 148 0.90 -4.86 -21.23
CA LYS A 148 1.98 -4.81 -22.22
C LYS A 148 3.27 -5.45 -21.70
N ALA A 149 3.56 -5.31 -20.41
CA ALA A 149 4.72 -5.90 -19.74
C ALA A 149 4.54 -7.41 -19.52
N GLY A 150 3.30 -7.91 -19.48
CA GLY A 150 3.02 -9.29 -19.13
C GLY A 150 3.22 -9.58 -17.65
N CYS A 151 3.05 -8.57 -16.78
CA CYS A 151 3.28 -8.68 -15.35
C CYS A 151 2.36 -9.73 -14.71
N GLN A 152 2.96 -10.67 -13.98
CA GLN A 152 2.26 -11.74 -13.27
C GLN A 152 1.99 -11.40 -11.81
N HIS A 153 2.67 -10.40 -11.26
CA HIS A 153 2.46 -9.96 -9.88
C HIS A 153 1.05 -9.35 -9.69
N PRO A 154 0.45 -9.54 -8.49
CA PRO A 154 -0.81 -8.89 -8.16
C PRO A 154 -0.68 -7.37 -8.28
N HIS A 155 -1.69 -6.72 -8.85
CA HIS A 155 -1.62 -5.29 -9.14
C HIS A 155 -2.96 -4.57 -8.96
N ALA A 156 -2.91 -3.27 -8.68
CA ALA A 156 -4.10 -2.45 -8.46
C ALA A 156 -3.92 -0.99 -8.88
N ILE A 157 -5.03 -0.25 -9.02
CA ILE A 157 -5.01 1.21 -9.26
C ILE A 157 -5.30 1.93 -7.94
N LEU A 158 -4.43 2.86 -7.54
CA LEU A 158 -4.66 3.70 -6.38
C LEU A 158 -5.81 4.69 -6.59
N MET A 159 -6.69 4.80 -5.59
CA MET A 159 -7.89 5.63 -5.66
C MET A 159 -7.98 6.68 -4.55
N PRO A 160 -8.47 7.91 -4.83
CA PRO A 160 -8.81 8.43 -6.15
C PRO A 160 -7.54 8.59 -7.00
N ARG A 161 -7.69 8.66 -8.33
CA ARG A 161 -6.57 8.90 -9.24
C ARG A 161 -6.05 10.32 -9.07
N LEU A 162 -5.23 10.52 -8.04
CA LEU A 162 -4.60 11.79 -7.76
C LEU A 162 -3.67 12.15 -8.90
N ARG A 163 -3.56 13.46 -9.17
CA ARG A 163 -2.43 13.96 -9.94
C ARG A 163 -1.22 13.90 -9.01
N GLU A 164 -0.34 12.94 -9.27
CA GLU A 164 0.87 12.66 -8.48
C GLU A 164 1.85 13.85 -8.38
N TRP A 165 1.60 14.94 -9.11
CA TRP A 165 2.46 16.13 -9.20
C TRP A 165 1.93 17.39 -8.49
N SER A 166 0.90 17.26 -7.65
CA SER A 166 0.31 18.42 -6.97
C SER A 166 0.59 18.36 -5.47
N SER A 167 0.62 19.49 -4.77
CA SER A 167 0.87 19.59 -3.31
C SER A 167 -0.43 19.69 -2.48
N GLY A 168 -0.63 18.80 -1.48
CA GLY A 168 -1.79 18.75 -0.56
C GLY A 168 -2.75 17.55 -0.74
N ASN A 169 -2.86 16.63 0.23
CA ASN A 169 -3.50 15.31 -0.02
C ASN A 169 -5.03 15.31 0.07
N PHE A 170 -5.61 15.83 1.15
CA PHE A 170 -7.06 15.73 1.42
C PHE A 170 -7.93 16.57 0.46
N ASN A 171 -7.60 17.85 0.30
CA ASN A 171 -8.33 18.76 -0.60
C ASN A 171 -8.27 18.30 -2.07
N LYS A 172 -7.20 17.58 -2.45
CA LYS A 172 -7.05 17.05 -3.81
C LYS A 172 -7.87 15.81 -4.07
N ALA A 173 -7.98 14.90 -3.10
CA ALA A 173 -8.86 13.74 -3.23
C ALA A 173 -10.28 14.20 -3.55
N LEU A 174 -10.80 15.16 -2.78
CA LEU A 174 -12.10 15.78 -3.00
C LEU A 174 -12.25 16.46 -4.36
N ALA A 175 -11.22 17.17 -4.81
CA ALA A 175 -11.25 17.87 -6.10
C ALA A 175 -11.08 16.94 -7.32
N THR A 176 -10.75 15.66 -7.10
CA THR A 176 -10.47 14.74 -8.21
C THR A 176 -11.77 14.13 -8.77
N PRO A 177 -12.06 14.22 -10.08
CA PRO A 177 -13.30 13.69 -10.65
C PRO A 177 -13.56 12.19 -10.37
N SER A 178 -12.50 11.39 -10.23
CA SER A 178 -12.65 9.97 -9.93
C SER A 178 -13.16 9.70 -8.51
N PHE A 179 -12.93 10.62 -7.57
CA PHE A 179 -13.47 10.52 -6.21
C PHE A 179 -14.99 10.63 -6.23
N ILE A 180 -15.50 11.72 -6.82
CA ILE A 180 -16.93 11.97 -6.93
C ILE A 180 -17.62 10.88 -7.75
N ALA A 181 -17.01 10.41 -8.84
CA ALA A 181 -17.65 9.45 -9.75
C ALA A 181 -17.91 8.06 -9.13
N HIS A 182 -17.19 7.67 -8.09
CA HIS A 182 -17.18 6.30 -7.60
C HIS A 182 -17.24 6.21 -6.07
N SER A 183 -18.37 5.75 -5.51
CA SER A 183 -18.39 5.33 -4.10
C SER A 183 -17.55 4.07 -3.86
N MET A 184 -17.17 3.81 -2.61
CA MET A 184 -16.34 2.64 -2.24
C MET A 184 -16.89 1.30 -2.76
N PRO A 185 -18.20 0.98 -2.65
CA PRO A 185 -18.75 -0.23 -3.29
C PRO A 185 -18.58 -0.32 -4.80
N ARG A 186 -18.57 0.82 -5.52
CA ARG A 186 -18.32 0.84 -6.96
C ARG A 186 -16.84 0.61 -7.25
N LEU A 187 -15.95 1.15 -6.43
CA LEU A 187 -14.51 0.91 -6.55
C LEU A 187 -14.14 -0.55 -6.33
N MET A 188 -14.69 -1.20 -5.31
CA MET A 188 -14.48 -2.63 -5.06
C MET A 188 -14.86 -3.47 -6.28
N LYS A 189 -16.08 -3.28 -6.81
CA LYS A 189 -16.53 -3.99 -8.02
C LYS A 189 -15.65 -3.73 -9.23
N LYS A 190 -15.13 -2.51 -9.36
CA LYS A 190 -14.25 -2.12 -10.47
C LYS A 190 -12.91 -2.83 -10.38
N HIS A 191 -12.33 -2.89 -9.19
CA HIS A 191 -11.07 -3.61 -8.92
C HIS A 191 -11.21 -5.12 -9.14
N GLN A 192 -12.30 -5.72 -8.66
CA GLN A 192 -12.62 -7.12 -8.95
C GLN A 192 -12.71 -7.39 -10.45
N LYS A 193 -13.35 -6.49 -11.22
CA LYS A 193 -13.43 -6.61 -12.68
C LYS A 193 -12.05 -6.49 -13.36
N TRP A 194 -11.13 -5.76 -12.75
CA TRP A 194 -9.74 -5.64 -13.21
C TRP A 194 -8.85 -6.80 -12.78
N GLY A 195 -9.37 -7.76 -12.00
CA GLY A 195 -8.58 -8.87 -11.46
C GLY A 195 -7.66 -8.46 -10.31
N ALA A 196 -7.85 -7.27 -9.73
CA ALA A 196 -7.03 -6.81 -8.61
C ALA A 196 -7.36 -7.60 -7.33
N PRO A 197 -6.35 -7.97 -6.51
CA PRO A 197 -6.56 -8.72 -5.28
C PRO A 197 -7.26 -7.88 -4.19
N MET A 198 -7.14 -6.56 -4.30
CA MET A 198 -7.59 -5.60 -3.30
C MET A 198 -7.97 -4.26 -3.95
N VAL A 199 -8.65 -3.40 -3.19
CA VAL A 199 -8.81 -1.98 -3.54
C VAL A 199 -7.96 -1.10 -2.63
N PRO A 200 -6.95 -0.38 -3.17
CA PRO A 200 -6.22 0.60 -2.40
C PRO A 200 -6.89 1.97 -2.55
N CYS A 201 -7.35 2.57 -1.45
CA CYS A 201 -8.09 3.82 -1.52
C CYS A 201 -7.92 4.77 -0.34
N ALA A 202 -8.15 6.06 -0.61
CA ALA A 202 -8.11 7.10 0.38
C ALA A 202 -9.14 6.89 1.52
N LEU A 203 -8.77 7.22 2.76
CA LEU A 203 -9.68 7.20 3.92
C LEU A 203 -10.95 8.04 3.71
N ASP A 204 -10.89 9.07 2.85
CA ASP A 204 -12.00 9.93 2.45
C ASP A 204 -13.24 9.20 1.92
N TYR A 205 -13.09 7.97 1.41
CA TYR A 205 -14.25 7.18 0.99
C TYR A 205 -15.04 6.60 2.16
N LEU A 206 -14.51 6.65 3.38
CA LEU A 206 -15.00 5.94 4.56
C LEU A 206 -15.21 6.84 5.78
N SER A 207 -14.38 7.88 5.98
CA SER A 207 -14.46 8.78 7.13
C SER A 207 -14.90 10.20 6.74
N GLY A 208 -15.27 10.98 7.76
CA GLY A 208 -15.64 12.40 7.61
C GLY A 208 -16.88 12.66 6.75
N PHE A 209 -17.12 13.94 6.44
CA PHE A 209 -18.23 14.36 5.58
C PHE A 209 -17.98 14.00 4.09
N THR A 210 -16.72 13.84 3.69
CA THR A 210 -16.28 13.66 2.31
C THR A 210 -16.84 12.39 1.66
N ARG A 211 -17.02 11.31 2.42
CA ARG A 211 -17.65 10.06 1.95
C ARG A 211 -19.06 10.24 1.36
N HIS A 212 -19.79 11.28 1.77
CA HIS A 212 -21.14 11.58 1.28
C HIS A 212 -21.15 12.29 -0.08
N LEU A 213 -20.00 12.76 -0.56
CA LEU A 213 -19.87 13.46 -1.84
C LEU A 213 -19.77 12.50 -3.04
N THR A 214 -19.53 11.22 -2.79
CA THR A 214 -19.40 10.22 -3.86
C THR A 214 -20.75 9.82 -4.43
N LEU A 215 -20.79 9.62 -5.75
CA LEU A 215 -21.97 9.08 -6.42
C LEU A 215 -22.10 7.59 -6.09
N GLY A 216 -23.23 7.22 -5.50
CA GLY A 216 -23.60 5.83 -5.22
C GLY A 216 -23.89 5.60 -3.75
N THR A 217 -23.65 4.37 -3.29
CA THR A 217 -23.90 3.99 -1.89
C THR A 217 -22.78 4.52 -1.00
N THR A 218 -23.12 5.43 -0.10
CA THR A 218 -22.24 5.81 1.00
C THR A 218 -22.10 4.68 2.01
N VAL A 219 -20.89 4.54 2.55
CA VAL A 219 -20.52 3.58 3.60
C VAL A 219 -19.66 4.32 4.63
N GLY A 220 -19.17 3.64 5.67
CA GLY A 220 -18.22 4.24 6.61
C GLY A 220 -17.67 3.24 7.61
N LEU A 221 -16.91 3.72 8.58
CA LEU A 221 -16.22 2.88 9.58
C LEU A 221 -17.04 2.58 10.84
N SER A 222 -18.27 3.12 10.96
CA SER A 222 -19.12 2.90 12.13
C SER A 222 -20.61 2.80 11.81
N GLY A 223 -21.36 2.22 12.76
CA GLY A 223 -22.82 2.07 12.73
C GLY A 223 -23.36 1.48 11.42
N ARG A 224 -24.47 2.03 10.93
CA ARG A 224 -25.10 1.60 9.66
C ARG A 224 -24.18 1.74 8.44
N GLY A 225 -23.19 2.63 8.50
CA GLY A 225 -22.21 2.81 7.43
C GLY A 225 -21.31 1.58 7.30
N LEU A 226 -20.83 1.08 8.45
CA LEU A 226 -20.02 -0.13 8.55
C LEU A 226 -20.81 -1.38 8.16
N GLU A 227 -22.03 -1.54 8.67
CA GLU A 227 -22.88 -2.69 8.29
C GLU A 227 -23.06 -2.78 6.77
N ARG A 228 -23.26 -1.62 6.11
CA ARG A 228 -23.34 -1.53 4.64
C ARG A 228 -22.02 -1.86 3.98
N LEU A 229 -20.90 -1.35 4.51
CA LEU A 229 -19.56 -1.66 4.01
C LEU A 229 -19.33 -3.18 4.03
N THR A 230 -19.47 -3.81 5.19
CA THR A 230 -19.24 -5.25 5.40
C THR A 230 -20.11 -6.10 4.47
N LYS A 231 -21.42 -5.79 4.38
CA LYS A 231 -22.36 -6.50 3.49
C LYS A 231 -22.02 -6.35 2.00
N LYS A 232 -21.51 -5.19 1.58
CA LYS A 232 -21.13 -4.94 0.17
C LYS A 232 -19.74 -5.50 -0.16
N ARG A 233 -18.81 -5.45 0.79
CA ARG A 233 -17.42 -5.90 0.66
C ARG A 233 -17.33 -7.42 0.59
N LYS A 234 -18.08 -8.14 1.43
CA LYS A 234 -18.08 -9.62 1.49
C LYS A 234 -16.67 -10.22 1.55
N GLY A 235 -15.80 -9.58 2.32
CA GLY A 235 -14.39 -9.94 2.45
C GLY A 235 -13.45 -9.37 1.40
N PHE A 236 -13.91 -8.74 0.30
CA PHE A 236 -12.97 -8.16 -0.67
C PHE A 236 -11.97 -7.20 0.03
N PRO A 237 -10.66 -7.44 -0.09
CA PRO A 237 -9.65 -6.69 0.65
C PRO A 237 -9.64 -5.21 0.29
N ALA A 238 -9.42 -4.35 1.29
CA ALA A 238 -9.33 -2.91 1.10
C ALA A 238 -8.16 -2.34 1.93
N PHE A 239 -7.25 -1.66 1.25
CA PHE A 239 -6.06 -1.06 1.83
C PHE A 239 -6.27 0.46 1.86
N ILE A 240 -6.37 1.01 3.07
CA ILE A 240 -6.80 2.38 3.28
C ILE A 240 -5.57 3.25 3.57
N TRP A 241 -5.46 4.40 2.90
CA TRP A 241 -4.34 5.32 3.05
C TRP A 241 -4.77 6.80 3.06
N PRO A 242 -3.93 7.71 3.55
CA PRO A 242 -3.18 7.48 4.78
C PRO A 242 -4.19 7.32 5.94
N VAL A 243 -3.93 6.39 6.85
CA VAL A 243 -4.71 6.22 8.07
C VAL A 243 -4.00 6.94 9.21
N PRO A 244 -4.58 8.00 9.79
CA PRO A 244 -4.03 8.61 10.99
C PRO A 244 -4.24 7.67 12.18
N ILE A 245 -3.36 7.77 13.18
CA ILE A 245 -3.43 6.93 14.39
C ILE A 245 -4.81 6.94 15.09
N THR A 246 -5.54 8.06 15.02
CA THR A 246 -6.89 8.19 15.58
C THR A 246 -7.94 7.30 14.91
N GLU A 247 -7.68 6.80 13.70
CA GLU A 247 -8.62 6.02 12.89
C GLU A 247 -8.15 4.56 12.69
N GLU A 248 -6.92 4.21 13.10
CA GLU A 248 -6.36 2.85 12.94
C GLU A 248 -7.28 1.77 13.47
N ARG A 249 -7.77 1.93 14.70
CA ARG A 249 -8.70 0.98 15.33
C ARG A 249 -9.98 0.83 14.53
N ALA A 250 -10.58 1.94 14.09
CA ALA A 250 -11.84 1.90 13.33
C ALA A 250 -11.68 1.21 11.98
N VAL A 251 -10.52 1.37 11.33
CA VAL A 251 -10.16 0.69 10.07
C VAL A 251 -9.98 -0.82 10.31
N LEU A 252 -9.22 -1.21 11.34
CA LEU A 252 -8.99 -2.61 11.69
C LEU A 252 -10.27 -3.33 12.13
N ASP A 253 -11.08 -2.69 12.99
CA ASP A 253 -12.36 -3.26 13.46
C ASP A 253 -13.36 -3.46 12.30
N ALA A 254 -13.27 -2.63 11.26
CA ALA A 254 -14.04 -2.79 10.02
C ALA A 254 -13.52 -3.94 9.11
N GLY A 255 -12.41 -4.56 9.47
CA GLY A 255 -11.78 -5.66 8.76
C GLY A 255 -11.03 -5.19 7.51
N LEU A 256 -10.40 -4.02 7.59
CA LEU A 256 -9.66 -3.38 6.50
C LEU A 256 -8.18 -3.22 6.88
N THR A 257 -7.31 -3.12 5.90
CA THR A 257 -5.88 -2.87 6.12
C THR A 257 -5.61 -1.37 6.21
N ALA A 258 -4.85 -0.97 7.23
CA ALA A 258 -4.43 0.42 7.43
C ALA A 258 -3.01 0.64 6.90
N ILE A 259 -2.82 1.64 6.05
CA ILE A 259 -1.51 2.16 5.64
C ILE A 259 -1.28 3.45 6.45
N THR A 260 -0.36 3.41 7.42
CA THR A 260 -0.19 4.46 8.44
C THR A 260 1.09 5.27 8.24
N ASP A 261 1.00 6.58 8.44
CA ASP A 261 2.17 7.47 8.53
C ASP A 261 2.76 7.49 9.96
N THR A 262 2.09 6.90 10.96
CA THR A 262 2.56 6.97 12.36
C THR A 262 3.44 5.78 12.69
N SER A 263 4.76 5.94 12.63
CA SER A 263 5.67 4.78 12.72
C SER A 263 6.55 4.73 13.95
N SER A 264 6.46 5.71 14.86
CA SER A 264 7.28 5.70 16.07
C SER A 264 6.99 4.43 16.90
N PRO A 265 8.02 3.63 17.23
CA PRO A 265 7.88 2.46 18.09
C PRO A 265 7.63 2.85 19.55
N GLU A 266 7.84 4.12 19.90
CA GLU A 266 7.48 4.67 21.22
C GLU A 266 5.97 4.89 21.36
N THR A 267 5.22 4.81 20.25
CA THR A 267 3.75 4.96 20.26
C THR A 267 3.08 3.63 20.55
N THR A 268 2.97 3.29 21.83
CA THR A 268 2.38 2.02 22.31
C THR A 268 0.90 2.10 22.62
N GLN A 269 0.31 3.30 22.63
CA GLN A 269 -1.11 3.53 22.87
C GLN A 269 -1.73 4.36 21.77
N LEU A 270 -3.00 4.07 21.49
CA LEU A 270 -3.87 4.88 20.66
C LEU A 270 -4.37 6.11 21.45
N PRO A 271 -4.84 7.17 20.77
CA PRO A 271 -5.35 8.37 21.44
C PRO A 271 -6.54 8.15 22.38
N ASP A 272 -7.26 7.03 22.26
CA ASP A 272 -8.34 6.62 23.16
C ASP A 272 -7.85 5.91 24.43
N GLY A 273 -6.53 5.74 24.58
CA GLY A 273 -5.87 5.06 25.70
C GLY A 273 -5.75 3.54 25.55
N SER A 274 -6.30 2.96 24.47
CA SER A 274 -6.13 1.53 24.21
C SER A 274 -4.73 1.21 23.69
N GLU A 275 -4.27 -0.03 23.88
CA GLU A 275 -2.99 -0.49 23.34
C GLU A 275 -3.01 -0.45 21.81
N ARG A 276 -1.93 0.06 21.23
CA ARG A 276 -1.74 0.10 19.78
C ARG A 276 -1.15 -1.22 19.32
N ARG A 277 -1.83 -1.86 18.35
CA ARG A 277 -1.34 -3.08 17.71
C ARG A 277 -0.75 -2.74 16.36
N THR A 278 0.54 -2.99 16.16
CA THR A 278 1.22 -2.71 14.88
C THR A 278 1.29 -3.92 13.96
N LYS A 279 1.05 -5.13 14.48
CA LYS A 279 1.11 -6.39 13.73
C LYS A 279 -0.13 -7.28 13.90
N PRO A 280 -1.37 -6.76 13.71
CA PRO A 280 -2.59 -7.55 13.91
C PRO A 280 -2.74 -8.79 13.02
N ALA A 281 -1.96 -8.95 11.95
CA ALA A 281 -2.02 -10.12 11.08
C ALA A 281 -0.97 -11.17 11.42
N THR A 282 0.27 -10.75 11.70
CA THR A 282 1.38 -11.69 11.94
C THR A 282 1.55 -12.07 13.41
N GLU A 283 1.13 -11.20 14.34
CA GLU A 283 1.29 -11.43 15.78
C GLU A 283 -0.05 -11.74 16.46
N PRO A 284 -0.02 -12.56 17.52
CA PRO A 284 -1.22 -12.96 18.25
C PRO A 284 -1.89 -11.79 18.99
N LEU A 285 -3.17 -11.98 19.35
CA LEU A 285 -3.88 -11.00 20.18
C LEU A 285 -3.51 -11.11 21.67
N SER A 286 -3.01 -12.26 22.11
CA SER A 286 -2.61 -12.60 23.47
C SER A 286 -1.22 -13.24 23.47
N ASP A 287 -0.42 -12.97 24.52
CA ASP A 287 0.90 -13.57 24.71
C ASP A 287 0.88 -15.12 24.83
N SER A 288 -0.30 -15.73 24.99
CA SER A 288 -0.46 -17.19 25.02
C SER A 288 -0.54 -17.84 23.65
N ASP A 289 -0.82 -17.09 22.58
CA ASP A 289 -1.05 -17.65 21.25
C ASP A 289 0.22 -17.54 20.41
N SER A 290 0.39 -18.42 19.44
CA SER A 290 1.55 -18.40 18.53
C SER A 290 1.43 -17.30 17.47
N PRO A 291 2.55 -16.69 17.03
CA PRO A 291 2.58 -15.93 15.79
C PRO A 291 2.10 -16.73 14.59
N TRP A 292 1.60 -16.05 13.55
CA TRP A 292 0.99 -16.71 12.38
C TRP A 292 1.90 -17.76 11.75
N ASN A 293 3.19 -17.47 11.62
CA ASN A 293 4.18 -18.34 11.00
C ASN A 293 4.53 -19.59 11.82
N GLU A 294 4.12 -19.62 13.09
CA GLU A 294 4.32 -20.75 14.00
C GLU A 294 3.03 -21.53 14.27
N MET A 295 1.87 -21.00 13.85
CA MET A 295 0.58 -21.68 13.96
C MET A 295 0.51 -22.93 13.08
N SER A 296 -0.12 -23.97 13.61
CA SER A 296 -0.56 -25.14 12.86
C SER A 296 -1.72 -24.80 11.91
N GLU A 297 -1.96 -25.65 10.91
CA GLU A 297 -3.11 -25.51 10.01
C GLU A 297 -4.46 -25.49 10.77
N GLY A 298 -4.54 -26.21 11.90
CA GLY A 298 -5.72 -26.23 12.77
C GLY A 298 -5.98 -24.86 13.41
N GLU A 299 -4.93 -24.20 13.88
CA GLU A 299 -5.00 -22.84 14.46
C GLU A 299 -5.33 -21.80 13.39
N HIS A 300 -4.71 -21.90 12.20
CA HIS A 300 -5.07 -21.06 11.04
C HIS A 300 -6.56 -21.20 10.72
N ARG A 301 -7.07 -22.44 10.67
CA ARG A 301 -8.48 -22.73 10.37
C ARG A 301 -9.42 -22.12 11.41
N GLU A 302 -9.10 -22.22 12.70
CA GLU A 302 -9.90 -21.63 13.77
C GLU A 302 -9.96 -20.10 13.62
N LEU A 303 -8.80 -19.45 13.53
CA LEU A 303 -8.70 -18.01 13.38
C LEU A 303 -9.44 -17.49 12.14
N LEU A 304 -9.23 -18.13 10.98
CA LEU A 304 -9.89 -17.78 9.73
C LEU A 304 -11.40 -17.99 9.79
N THR A 305 -11.88 -18.98 10.54
CA THR A 305 -13.31 -19.21 10.78
C THR A 305 -13.94 -18.05 11.55
N GLU A 306 -13.27 -17.60 12.61
CA GLU A 306 -13.73 -16.47 13.42
C GLU A 306 -13.74 -15.17 12.62
N MET A 307 -12.65 -14.86 11.92
CA MET A 307 -12.52 -13.67 11.09
C MET A 307 -13.54 -13.64 9.95
N LYS A 308 -13.73 -14.76 9.25
CA LYS A 308 -14.76 -14.92 8.22
C LYS A 308 -16.14 -14.59 8.77
N LYS A 309 -16.48 -15.11 9.96
CA LYS A 309 -17.77 -14.85 10.61
C LYS A 309 -17.89 -13.37 10.99
N ARG A 310 -16.85 -12.78 11.59
CA ARG A 310 -16.82 -11.39 12.04
C ARG A 310 -17.05 -10.40 10.89
N TRP A 311 -16.42 -10.62 9.74
CA TRP A 311 -16.44 -9.67 8.62
C TRP A 311 -17.20 -10.16 7.38
N LEU A 312 -17.98 -11.24 7.52
CA LEU A 312 -18.85 -11.81 6.48
C LEU A 312 -18.10 -12.09 5.17
N TRP A 313 -16.91 -12.69 5.27
CA TRP A 313 -16.12 -13.04 4.09
C TRP A 313 -16.86 -14.07 3.23
N SER A 314 -16.77 -13.93 1.91
CA SER A 314 -17.47 -14.81 0.97
C SER A 314 -16.76 -16.15 0.77
N ARG A 315 -15.43 -16.15 0.60
CA ARG A 315 -14.61 -17.37 0.50
C ARG A 315 -14.84 -18.30 1.67
N SER A 316 -14.92 -19.60 1.39
CA SER A 316 -15.02 -20.64 2.40
C SER A 316 -13.76 -20.72 3.26
N VAL A 317 -13.86 -21.35 4.42
CA VAL A 317 -12.68 -21.56 5.30
C VAL A 317 -11.65 -22.42 4.59
N ASP A 318 -12.07 -23.45 3.84
CA ASP A 318 -11.14 -24.29 3.08
C ASP A 318 -10.41 -23.51 1.99
N GLU A 319 -11.09 -22.61 1.26
CA GLU A 319 -10.43 -21.73 0.29
C GLU A 319 -9.43 -20.79 0.94
N LEU A 320 -9.67 -20.34 2.19
CA LEU A 320 -8.76 -19.45 2.92
C LEU A 320 -7.54 -20.22 3.44
N VAL A 321 -7.76 -21.41 4.01
CA VAL A 321 -6.70 -22.30 4.51
C VAL A 321 -5.80 -22.78 3.37
N ASN A 322 -6.38 -23.11 2.22
CA ASN A 322 -5.62 -23.51 1.02
C ASN A 322 -4.80 -22.38 0.40
N SER A 323 -5.07 -21.11 0.76
CA SER A 323 -4.26 -19.95 0.36
C SER A 323 -3.48 -19.38 1.54
N SER A 324 -3.16 -20.22 2.51
CA SER A 324 -2.34 -19.85 3.65
C SER A 324 -1.23 -20.87 3.89
N SER A 325 -0.14 -20.37 4.44
CA SER A 325 1.01 -21.13 4.91
C SER A 325 1.69 -20.31 6.00
N ALA A 326 2.77 -20.82 6.59
CA ALA A 326 3.56 -20.08 7.58
C ALA A 326 3.97 -18.67 7.10
N ASN A 327 4.29 -18.52 5.81
CA ASN A 327 4.70 -17.25 5.20
C ASN A 327 3.62 -16.65 4.29
N GLN A 328 2.39 -17.16 4.31
CA GLN A 328 1.31 -16.68 3.46
C GLN A 328 0.04 -16.42 4.28
N ILE A 329 -0.35 -15.15 4.36
CA ILE A 329 -1.58 -14.70 5.04
C ILE A 329 -2.61 -14.28 3.98
N PRO A 330 -3.87 -14.75 4.02
CA PRO A 330 -4.89 -14.31 3.08
C PRO A 330 -5.05 -12.78 3.04
N TRP A 331 -5.33 -12.24 1.85
CA TRP A 331 -5.47 -10.78 1.66
C TRP A 331 -6.59 -10.17 2.51
N GLU A 332 -7.58 -10.97 2.90
CA GLU A 332 -8.73 -10.53 3.70
C GLU A 332 -8.38 -10.18 5.15
N VAL A 333 -7.27 -10.74 5.67
CA VAL A 333 -6.81 -10.50 7.04
C VAL A 333 -6.36 -9.03 7.18
N PRO A 334 -6.93 -8.26 8.11
CA PRO A 334 -6.54 -6.87 8.32
C PRO A 334 -5.09 -6.75 8.79
N ARG A 335 -4.37 -5.78 8.22
CA ARG A 335 -2.96 -5.51 8.51
C ARG A 335 -2.77 -4.06 8.93
N ILE A 336 -1.66 -3.75 9.61
CA ILE A 336 -1.05 -2.42 9.54
C ILE A 336 0.18 -2.48 8.64
N ILE A 337 0.29 -1.51 7.74
CA ILE A 337 1.39 -1.34 6.78
C ILE A 337 2.03 0.02 7.03
N GLY A 338 3.36 0.06 7.17
CA GLY A 338 4.11 1.32 7.27
C GLY A 338 4.13 2.06 5.93
N HIS A 339 3.53 3.23 5.86
CA HIS A 339 3.52 4.07 4.65
C HIS A 339 4.92 4.63 4.38
N ARG A 340 5.46 4.53 3.16
CA ARG A 340 6.81 5.02 2.80
C ARG A 340 7.91 4.55 3.75
N GLY A 341 7.76 3.36 4.32
CA GLY A 341 8.53 2.88 5.46
C GLY A 341 8.03 3.43 6.80
N THR A 342 8.25 4.72 7.07
CA THR A 342 8.03 5.33 8.40
C THR A 342 7.13 6.55 8.40
N GLY A 343 6.39 6.77 7.31
CA GLY A 343 5.52 7.91 7.08
C GLY A 343 6.25 9.10 6.48
N ARG A 344 5.50 10.13 6.15
CA ARG A 344 6.04 11.33 5.51
C ARG A 344 7.08 12.05 6.36
N THR A 345 8.21 12.40 5.75
CA THR A 345 9.18 13.35 6.31
C THR A 345 9.03 14.74 5.69
N TYR A 346 9.13 15.80 6.50
CA TYR A 346 9.10 17.16 5.99
C TYR A 346 10.50 17.54 5.49
N HIS A 347 10.64 17.72 4.18
CA HIS A 347 11.81 18.34 3.58
C HIS A 347 11.58 19.86 3.52
N SER A 348 12.57 20.67 3.93
CA SER A 348 12.56 22.09 3.54
C SER A 348 12.70 22.12 2.02
N ILE A 349 11.66 22.61 1.35
CA ILE A 349 11.78 23.01 -0.06
C ILE A 349 12.36 24.42 0.01
N ASP A 350 13.67 24.51 0.21
CA ASP A 350 14.39 25.77 0.03
C ASP A 350 14.55 26.09 -1.47
#